data_AF-A0A7J7IZM2-F1
#
_entry.id   AF-A0A7J7IZM2-F1
#
_cell.length_a   1.000
_cell.length_b   1.000
_cell.length_c   1.000
_cell.angle_alpha   90.00
_cell.angle_beta   90.00
_cell.angle_gamma   90.00
#
_symmetry.space_group_name_H-M   'P 1'
#
loop_
_entity.id
_entity.type
_entity.pdbx_description
1 polymer ?
#
loop_
_entity_poly.entity_id
_entity_poly.type
_entity_poly.pdbx_seq_one_letter_code
_entity_poly.pdbx_strand_id
1 'polypeptide(L)'
;MNVTTILCVTYLHIIPIYTHTYTLYPYIHIFTHYSHIYPYLHTIPITYTHLHTIPIHTHTYTLFLYIQVAGRLKEFRDLVKEVVRSACRTALLEAGFTPDDYFYSESPVNNTSETPGGASSYYMQDMDMDIYGEAPDKMTYTEQANKRAHCKRLTCFIRLADYLIVNTMHVLAVNSVSTLLNYLTEQLQNTPSLAEIQEYNKVVFEERKKLDEDELEELRLKEEEEKKQKEAEKAALGEEEEEVLKLPPMFITEFVLDTAQLSFQPDEEEFQDKIAEVIKQFQDAVLSVENLVPDEYFDAFTRPIINNKFEEKVCGDGPQLSIMFDDDRHLQKIIHNIRVIIH
;
A
#
# COMPACT_ATOMS: atom_id res chain seq x y z
N MET A 1 26.10 -56.41 29.16
CA MET A 1 25.16 -56.90 30.19
C MET A 1 24.09 -55.85 30.37
N ASN A 2 22.85 -56.27 30.10
CA ASN A 2 21.57 -55.84 30.67
C ASN A 2 21.36 -54.35 31.00
N VAL A 3 20.51 -53.66 30.24
CA VAL A 3 19.04 -53.51 30.47
C VAL A 3 18.83 -52.35 31.47
N THR A 4 18.10 -51.28 31.16
CA THR A 4 16.62 -51.25 31.15
C THR A 4 16.17 -49.93 30.48
N THR A 5 15.54 -49.92 29.29
CA THR A 5 14.07 -49.89 29.02
C THR A 5 13.42 -48.58 29.51
N ILE A 6 12.79 -47.77 28.64
CA ILE A 6 11.37 -47.83 28.19
C ILE A 6 11.23 -46.73 27.10
N LEU A 7 10.93 -47.02 25.82
CA LEU A 7 9.59 -47.14 25.20
C LEU A 7 8.76 -45.84 25.38
N CYS A 8 8.02 -45.23 24.46
CA CYS A 8 7.37 -45.63 23.22
C CYS A 8 6.69 -44.32 22.71
N VAL A 9 6.70 -44.01 21.40
CA VAL A 9 5.49 -44.06 20.53
C VAL A 9 4.64 -42.78 20.41
N THR A 10 4.71 -42.21 19.20
CA THR A 10 3.62 -41.74 18.30
C THR A 10 2.98 -40.33 18.37
N TYR A 11 2.97 -39.73 17.17
CA TYR A 11 1.88 -39.09 16.40
C TYR A 11 1.42 -37.64 16.65
N LEU A 12 1.58 -36.85 15.56
CA LEU A 12 0.68 -35.86 14.91
C LEU A 12 -0.50 -35.27 15.72
N HIS A 13 -0.58 -33.93 15.85
CA HIS A 13 -1.32 -32.98 14.97
C HIS A 13 -1.59 -31.61 15.66
N ILE A 14 -1.39 -30.51 14.90
CA ILE A 14 -2.21 -29.27 14.82
C ILE A 14 -2.03 -28.09 15.83
N ILE A 15 -1.66 -26.94 15.21
CA ILE A 15 -2.01 -25.51 15.44
C ILE A 15 -1.05 -24.61 16.26
N PRO A 16 -0.83 -23.35 15.79
CA PRO A 16 0.38 -22.57 16.01
C PRO A 16 0.19 -21.53 17.12
N ILE A 17 1.24 -21.25 17.88
CA ILE A 17 1.25 -20.13 18.83
C ILE A 17 2.64 -19.50 18.81
N TYR A 18 2.64 -18.20 18.51
CA TYR A 18 3.62 -17.18 18.89
C TYR A 18 4.70 -17.64 19.88
N THR A 19 5.97 -17.50 19.50
CA THR A 19 7.08 -17.65 20.45
C THR A 19 7.99 -16.42 20.42
N HIS A 20 7.82 -15.61 21.47
CA HIS A 20 8.85 -14.81 22.12
C HIS A 20 10.15 -15.61 22.22
N THR A 21 11.26 -15.08 21.71
CA THR A 21 12.59 -15.69 21.89
C THR A 21 13.39 -14.90 22.92
N TYR A 22 13.35 -15.36 24.16
CA TYR A 22 14.46 -15.20 25.11
C TYR A 22 15.55 -16.20 24.70
N THR A 23 16.80 -15.76 24.53
CA THR A 23 17.94 -16.68 24.48
C THR A 23 19.09 -16.21 25.37
N LEU A 24 19.38 -17.08 26.34
CA LEU A 24 20.50 -17.09 27.27
C LEU A 24 21.81 -17.46 26.55
N TYR A 25 22.93 -16.82 26.90
CA TYR A 25 24.28 -17.18 26.45
C TYR A 25 25.01 -18.06 27.48
N PRO A 26 25.73 -19.13 27.07
CA PRO A 26 26.62 -19.90 27.94
C PRO A 26 28.04 -19.31 27.97
N TYR A 27 28.64 -19.30 29.16
CA TYR A 27 30.03 -18.94 29.45
C TYR A 27 31.04 -19.94 28.84
N ILE A 28 32.11 -19.43 28.23
CA ILE A 28 33.36 -20.19 27.98
C ILE A 28 34.50 -19.48 28.71
N HIS A 29 35.14 -20.22 29.61
CA HIS A 29 36.27 -19.82 30.43
C HIS A 29 37.59 -20.10 29.66
N ILE A 30 38.46 -19.10 29.52
CA ILE A 30 39.87 -19.33 29.14
C ILE A 30 40.77 -18.64 30.16
N PHE A 31 41.68 -19.44 30.72
CA PHE A 31 42.67 -19.11 31.73
C PHE A 31 43.99 -18.76 31.03
N THR A 32 44.55 -17.55 31.23
CA THR A 32 45.99 -17.31 31.04
C THR A 32 46.50 -16.31 32.07
N HIS A 33 47.68 -16.64 32.61
CA HIS A 33 48.34 -16.10 33.80
C HIS A 33 49.09 -14.78 33.53
N TYR A 34 49.00 -13.84 34.48
CA TYR A 34 50.01 -12.84 34.91
C TYR A 34 50.61 -11.80 33.92
N SER A 35 50.30 -10.52 34.14
CA SER A 35 51.22 -9.46 34.68
C SER A 35 50.93 -8.06 34.10
N HIS A 36 50.48 -7.15 34.97
CA HIS A 36 50.68 -5.68 34.98
C HIS A 36 50.83 -4.89 33.66
N ILE A 37 49.86 -3.99 33.39
CA ILE A 37 50.00 -2.52 33.21
C ILE A 37 48.70 -2.00 32.54
N TYR A 38 47.95 -1.14 33.24
CA TYR A 38 46.96 -0.22 32.67
C TYR A 38 47.70 0.86 31.84
N PRO A 39 47.14 1.48 30.77
CA PRO A 39 45.77 2.00 30.82
C PRO A 39 44.98 2.07 29.47
N TYR A 40 43.67 2.34 29.58
CA TYR A 40 42.75 2.90 28.55
C TYR A 40 42.85 2.39 27.10
N LEU A 41 42.01 1.40 26.75
CA LEU A 41 41.26 1.41 25.49
C LEU A 41 40.08 0.44 25.64
N HIS A 42 38.92 0.95 26.09
CA HIS A 42 37.68 0.18 26.05
C HIS A 42 37.23 0.14 24.59
N THR A 43 37.78 -0.80 23.84
CA THR A 43 37.33 -1.14 22.49
C THR A 43 35.94 -1.74 22.64
N ILE A 44 34.90 -0.93 22.44
CA ILE A 44 33.52 -1.41 22.33
C ILE A 44 33.41 -2.05 20.94
N PRO A 45 33.16 -3.37 20.83
CA PRO A 45 32.75 -3.93 19.55
C PRO A 45 31.30 -3.51 19.35
N ILE A 46 31.09 -2.42 18.61
CA ILE A 46 29.75 -2.04 18.15
C ILE A 46 29.28 -3.17 17.24
N THR A 47 28.22 -3.81 17.69
CA THR A 47 27.45 -4.83 17.00
C THR A 47 27.02 -4.35 15.62
N TYR A 48 27.81 -4.67 14.60
CA TYR A 48 27.55 -4.38 13.18
C TYR A 48 26.33 -5.16 12.61
N THR A 49 25.63 -5.94 13.44
CA THR A 49 24.55 -6.83 13.02
C THR A 49 23.14 -6.27 13.27
N HIS A 50 22.99 -5.14 13.97
CA HIS A 50 21.67 -4.54 14.23
C HIS A 50 21.27 -3.47 13.19
N LEU A 51 22.25 -2.85 12.53
CA LEU A 51 22.04 -1.79 11.52
C LEU A 51 21.45 -2.28 10.21
N HIS A 52 21.66 -3.53 9.81
CA HIS A 52 21.09 -4.05 8.56
C HIS A 52 19.65 -4.55 8.72
N THR A 53 19.20 -4.87 9.93
CA THR A 53 17.91 -5.52 10.16
C THR A 53 16.75 -4.52 10.29
N ILE A 54 17.00 -3.33 10.85
CA ILE A 54 16.00 -2.25 11.01
C ILE A 54 15.58 -1.62 9.66
N PRO A 55 16.49 -1.21 8.75
CA PRO A 55 16.09 -0.57 7.48
C PRO A 55 15.34 -1.54 6.57
N ILE A 56 15.64 -2.84 6.63
CA ILE A 56 14.89 -3.87 5.92
C ILE A 56 13.46 -3.94 6.45
N HIS A 57 13.28 -3.89 7.78
CA HIS A 57 11.96 -3.99 8.40
C HIS A 57 11.04 -2.81 8.04
N THR A 58 11.56 -1.58 8.05
CA THR A 58 10.81 -0.38 7.63
C THR A 58 10.45 -0.42 6.15
N HIS A 59 11.38 -0.84 5.28
CA HIS A 59 11.14 -0.96 3.84
C HIS A 59 10.17 -2.11 3.51
N THR A 60 10.21 -3.20 4.27
CA THR A 60 9.23 -4.30 4.11
C THR A 60 7.83 -3.88 4.52
N TYR A 61 7.68 -3.01 5.52
CA TYR A 61 6.36 -2.51 5.93
C TYR A 61 5.76 -1.53 4.93
N THR A 62 6.53 -0.58 4.42
CA THR A 62 6.06 0.34 3.37
C THR A 62 5.68 -0.43 2.10
N LEU A 63 6.50 -1.40 1.69
CA LEU A 63 6.20 -2.26 0.54
C LEU A 63 4.95 -3.12 0.78
N PHE A 64 4.78 -3.68 1.98
CA PHE A 64 3.60 -4.47 2.33
C PHE A 64 2.31 -3.63 2.29
N LEU A 65 2.34 -2.42 2.85
CA LEU A 65 1.20 -1.49 2.81
C LEU A 65 0.87 -1.09 1.37
N TYR A 66 1.88 -0.79 0.55
CA TYR A 66 1.70 -0.51 -0.87
C TYR A 66 0.98 -1.66 -1.59
N ILE A 67 1.46 -2.91 -1.42
CA ILE A 67 0.86 -4.10 -2.03
C ILE A 67 -0.59 -4.27 -1.56
N GLN A 68 -0.87 -4.05 -0.28
CA GLN A 68 -2.21 -4.15 0.27
C GLN A 68 -3.16 -3.12 -0.36
N VAL A 69 -2.73 -1.86 -0.47
CA VAL A 69 -3.54 -0.79 -1.07
C VAL A 69 -3.76 -1.05 -2.57
N ALA A 70 -2.71 -1.41 -3.31
CA ALA A 70 -2.83 -1.78 -4.72
C ALA A 70 -3.78 -2.97 -4.92
N GLY A 71 -3.76 -3.96 -4.02
CA GLY A 71 -4.72 -5.07 -4.01
C GLY A 71 -6.17 -4.60 -3.87
N ARG A 72 -6.45 -3.67 -2.94
CA ARG A 72 -7.80 -3.09 -2.76
C ARG A 72 -8.25 -2.27 -3.97
N LEU A 73 -7.34 -1.53 -4.60
CA LEU A 73 -7.64 -0.78 -5.81
C LEU A 73 -7.94 -1.70 -7.00
N LYS A 74 -7.25 -2.85 -7.08
CA LYS A 74 -7.58 -3.90 -8.03
C LYS A 74 -8.96 -4.50 -7.79
N GLU A 75 -9.28 -4.86 -6.54
CA GLU A 75 -10.63 -5.32 -6.15
C GLU A 75 -11.71 -4.29 -6.55
N PHE A 76 -11.45 -3.01 -6.29
CA PHE A 76 -12.33 -1.91 -6.73
C PHE A 76 -12.53 -1.91 -8.25
N ARG A 77 -11.44 -2.00 -9.03
CA ARG A 77 -11.52 -2.05 -10.49
C ARG A 77 -12.33 -3.25 -10.98
N ASP A 78 -12.11 -4.42 -10.42
CA ASP A 78 -12.82 -5.65 -10.80
C ASP A 78 -14.32 -5.57 -10.49
N LEU A 79 -14.71 -4.93 -9.38
CA LEU A 79 -16.11 -4.64 -9.07
C LEU A 79 -16.74 -3.68 -10.10
N VAL A 80 -16.03 -2.60 -10.46
CA VAL A 80 -16.52 -1.67 -11.49
C VAL A 80 -16.63 -2.37 -12.84
N LYS A 81 -15.67 -3.23 -13.19
CA LYS A 81 -15.72 -4.04 -14.41
C LYS A 81 -17.00 -4.84 -14.52
N GLU A 82 -17.36 -5.53 -13.44
CA GLU A 82 -18.54 -6.38 -13.42
C GLU A 82 -19.85 -5.57 -13.51
N VAL A 83 -19.94 -4.45 -12.77
CA VAL A 83 -21.09 -3.55 -12.82
C VAL A 83 -21.28 -2.97 -14.22
N VAL A 84 -20.22 -2.44 -14.83
CA VAL A 84 -20.27 -1.84 -16.17
C VAL A 84 -20.60 -2.89 -17.23
N ARG A 85 -20.03 -4.09 -17.13
CA ARG A 85 -20.33 -5.19 -18.06
C ARG A 85 -21.79 -5.62 -17.95
N SER A 86 -22.27 -5.87 -16.73
CA SER A 86 -23.64 -6.33 -16.50
C SER A 86 -24.66 -5.32 -17.06
N ALA A 87 -24.40 -4.02 -16.86
CA ALA A 87 -25.20 -2.95 -17.45
C ALA A 87 -25.14 -2.97 -19.00
N CYS A 88 -23.95 -3.11 -19.59
CA CYS A 88 -23.80 -3.15 -21.05
C CYS A 88 -24.46 -4.39 -21.67
N ARG A 89 -24.31 -5.56 -21.05
CA ARG A 89 -24.94 -6.82 -21.48
C ARG A 89 -26.45 -6.71 -21.44
N THR A 90 -27.00 -6.19 -20.34
CA THR A 90 -28.45 -6.00 -20.18
C THR A 90 -29.00 -5.05 -21.25
N ALA A 91 -28.36 -3.88 -21.43
CA ALA A 91 -28.78 -2.90 -22.42
C ALA A 91 -28.67 -3.41 -23.87
N LEU A 92 -27.69 -4.27 -24.17
CA LEU A 92 -27.54 -4.85 -25.50
C LEU A 92 -28.60 -5.94 -25.77
N LEU A 93 -28.91 -6.77 -24.78
CA LEU A 93 -29.98 -7.77 -24.86
C LEU A 93 -31.36 -7.13 -24.99
N GLU A 94 -31.63 -6.05 -24.25
CA GLU A 94 -32.86 -5.25 -24.38
C GLU A 94 -33.02 -4.62 -25.77
N ALA A 95 -31.91 -4.32 -26.45
CA ALA A 95 -31.89 -3.86 -27.83
C ALA A 95 -32.08 -4.99 -28.86
N GLY A 96 -32.23 -6.25 -28.42
CA GLY A 96 -32.41 -7.41 -29.27
C GLY A 96 -31.10 -8.00 -29.82
N PHE A 97 -29.94 -7.60 -29.28
CA PHE A 97 -28.64 -8.10 -29.70
C PHE A 97 -27.98 -8.95 -28.61
N THR A 98 -27.44 -10.10 -28.99
CA THR A 98 -26.58 -10.89 -28.09
C THR A 98 -25.17 -10.32 -28.05
N PRO A 99 -24.58 -10.08 -26.86
CA PRO A 99 -23.18 -9.72 -26.75
C PRO A 99 -22.27 -10.85 -27.27
N ASP A 100 -21.17 -10.48 -27.91
CA ASP A 100 -20.17 -11.40 -28.43
C ASP A 100 -19.19 -11.84 -27.31
N ASP A 101 -19.71 -12.20 -26.13
CA ASP A 101 -18.94 -12.39 -24.89
C ASP A 101 -18.66 -13.85 -24.48
N TYR A 102 -19.02 -14.81 -25.35
CA TYR A 102 -18.89 -16.25 -25.12
C TYR A 102 -17.46 -16.74 -24.79
N PHE A 103 -16.43 -15.97 -25.14
CA PHE A 103 -15.04 -16.32 -24.86
C PHE A 103 -14.63 -16.11 -23.40
N TYR A 104 -15.36 -15.31 -22.64
CA TYR A 104 -14.98 -14.88 -21.28
C TYR A 104 -15.92 -15.39 -20.18
N SER A 105 -17.02 -16.07 -20.53
CA SER A 105 -17.80 -16.78 -19.53
C SER A 105 -17.03 -18.04 -19.12
N GLU A 106 -16.47 -18.05 -17.91
CA GLU A 106 -15.89 -19.24 -17.30
C GLU A 106 -16.94 -20.36 -17.25
N SER A 107 -16.92 -21.24 -18.24
CA SER A 107 -17.50 -22.57 -18.17
C SER A 107 -16.34 -23.56 -18.28
N PRO A 108 -16.20 -24.50 -17.34
CA PRO A 108 -15.11 -25.46 -17.38
C PRO A 108 -15.26 -26.34 -18.63
N VAL A 109 -14.29 -26.15 -19.51
CA VAL A 109 -13.84 -26.99 -20.62
C VAL A 109 -14.43 -28.41 -20.60
N ASN A 110 -15.25 -28.72 -21.61
CA ASN A 110 -15.18 -30.05 -22.21
C ASN A 110 -14.27 -29.92 -23.45
N ASN A 111 -13.09 -30.53 -23.36
CA ASN A 111 -12.07 -30.53 -24.38
C ASN A 111 -12.60 -31.20 -25.66
N THR A 112 -12.79 -30.42 -26.72
CA THR A 112 -12.46 -30.88 -28.06
C THR A 112 -11.73 -29.77 -28.79
N SER A 113 -10.46 -30.04 -29.02
CA SER A 113 -9.58 -29.32 -29.94
C SER A 113 -10.27 -29.14 -31.29
N GLU A 114 -10.41 -27.89 -31.75
CA GLU A 114 -10.17 -27.46 -33.13
C GLU A 114 -10.25 -25.94 -33.24
N THR A 115 -9.49 -25.40 -34.18
CA THR A 115 -9.14 -23.98 -34.36
C THR A 115 -10.28 -23.20 -35.06
N PRO A 116 -10.17 -21.87 -35.28
CA PRO A 116 -11.21 -20.91 -34.93
C PRO A 116 -12.07 -20.50 -36.12
N GLY A 117 -13.39 -20.61 -35.99
CA GLY A 117 -14.31 -19.97 -36.92
C GLY A 117 -15.64 -20.69 -37.01
N GLY A 118 -16.64 -20.16 -36.31
CA GLY A 118 -18.04 -20.42 -36.60
C GLY A 118 -18.55 -21.78 -36.17
N ALA A 119 -19.10 -21.86 -34.95
CA ALA A 119 -20.25 -22.69 -34.60
C ALA A 119 -20.40 -22.67 -33.07
N SER A 120 -21.42 -21.98 -32.55
CA SER A 120 -22.05 -22.30 -31.25
C SER A 120 -23.36 -21.53 -30.97
N SER A 121 -24.19 -21.29 -31.98
CA SER A 121 -25.60 -20.89 -31.77
C SER A 121 -26.60 -22.04 -31.94
N TYR A 122 -26.12 -23.28 -32.16
CA TYR A 122 -26.94 -24.34 -32.74
C TYR A 122 -27.80 -25.18 -31.78
N TYR A 123 -27.94 -24.83 -30.49
CA TYR A 123 -28.60 -25.74 -29.52
C TYR A 123 -29.74 -25.17 -28.66
N MET A 124 -30.35 -24.04 -29.02
CA MET A 124 -31.54 -23.54 -28.31
C MET A 124 -32.61 -22.98 -29.25
N GLN A 125 -33.00 -23.75 -30.27
CA GLN A 125 -34.23 -23.47 -31.01
C GLN A 125 -34.83 -24.77 -31.56
N ASP A 126 -35.24 -25.65 -30.64
CA ASP A 126 -36.08 -26.81 -30.97
C ASP A 126 -37.55 -26.41 -30.80
N MET A 127 -38.20 -26.16 -31.94
CA MET A 127 -39.61 -26.39 -32.29
C MET A 127 -40.16 -25.26 -33.20
N ASP A 128 -40.47 -25.66 -34.44
CA ASP A 128 -41.11 -24.95 -35.56
C ASP A 128 -40.32 -23.82 -36.25
N MET A 129 -39.53 -24.19 -37.27
CA MET A 129 -39.13 -23.28 -38.36
C MET A 129 -39.42 -23.92 -39.72
N ASP A 130 -40.20 -23.18 -40.52
CA ASP A 130 -40.71 -23.56 -41.83
C ASP A 130 -39.60 -23.89 -42.86
N ILE A 131 -39.76 -25.03 -43.53
CA ILE A 131 -38.85 -25.63 -44.52
C ILE A 131 -38.70 -24.87 -45.85
N TYR A 132 -39.24 -23.65 -45.97
CA TYR A 132 -39.15 -22.79 -47.16
C TYR A 132 -38.85 -21.30 -46.84
N GLY A 133 -38.23 -21.01 -45.70
CA GLY A 133 -37.74 -19.67 -45.36
C GLY A 133 -36.30 -19.44 -45.83
N GLU A 134 -36.11 -18.52 -46.76
CA GLU A 134 -34.84 -17.97 -47.22
C GLU A 134 -33.98 -17.55 -46.01
N ALA A 135 -32.77 -18.12 -45.85
CA ALA A 135 -31.90 -17.83 -44.72
C ALA A 135 -31.56 -16.33 -44.61
N PRO A 136 -31.51 -15.78 -43.38
CA PRO A 136 -30.45 -14.84 -43.10
C PRO A 136 -29.83 -15.13 -41.74
N ASP A 137 -28.82 -16.02 -41.71
CA ASP A 137 -27.81 -16.05 -40.64
C ASP A 137 -26.98 -14.75 -40.56
N LYS A 138 -27.27 -13.77 -41.43
CA LYS A 138 -26.59 -12.49 -41.53
C LYS A 138 -27.57 -11.35 -41.24
N MET A 139 -27.22 -10.50 -40.27
CA MET A 139 -28.01 -9.31 -39.95
C MET A 139 -28.15 -8.39 -41.18
N THR A 140 -29.35 -7.87 -41.37
CA THR A 140 -29.69 -6.93 -42.45
C THR A 140 -28.91 -5.62 -42.30
N TYR A 141 -28.80 -4.83 -43.37
CA TYR A 141 -28.07 -3.56 -43.33
C TYR A 141 -28.58 -2.60 -42.23
N THR A 142 -29.90 -2.55 -42.02
CA THR A 142 -30.52 -1.71 -40.98
C THR A 142 -30.21 -2.23 -39.58
N GLU A 143 -30.26 -3.55 -39.36
CA GLU A 143 -29.89 -4.17 -38.08
C GLU A 143 -28.40 -3.95 -37.76
N GLN A 144 -27.52 -4.04 -38.76
CA GLN A 144 -26.10 -3.71 -38.61
C GLN A 144 -25.91 -2.26 -38.16
N ALA A 145 -26.58 -1.31 -38.83
CA ALA A 145 -26.50 0.09 -38.47
C ALA A 145 -27.01 0.34 -37.04
N ASN A 146 -28.09 -0.34 -36.64
CA ASN A 146 -28.63 -0.27 -35.28
C ASN A 146 -27.66 -0.86 -34.24
N LYS A 147 -27.08 -2.06 -34.47
CA LYS A 147 -26.09 -2.66 -33.55
C LYS A 147 -24.88 -1.73 -33.39
N ARG A 148 -24.35 -1.15 -34.48
CA ARG A 148 -23.26 -0.16 -34.43
C ARG A 148 -23.63 1.07 -33.59
N ALA A 149 -24.83 1.62 -33.78
CA ALA A 149 -25.28 2.78 -33.03
C ALA A 149 -25.41 2.49 -31.52
N HIS A 150 -25.95 1.30 -31.16
CA HIS A 150 -26.04 0.85 -29.78
C HIS A 150 -24.67 0.62 -29.14
N CYS A 151 -23.78 -0.14 -29.79
CA CYS A 151 -22.42 -0.39 -29.31
C CYS A 151 -21.59 0.90 -29.18
N LYS A 152 -21.79 1.87 -30.08
CA LYS A 152 -21.18 3.21 -29.95
C LYS A 152 -21.66 3.92 -28.68
N ARG A 153 -22.96 3.84 -28.35
CA ARG A 153 -23.51 4.42 -27.12
C ARG A 153 -22.98 3.72 -25.87
N LEU A 154 -22.86 2.38 -25.89
CA LEU A 154 -22.26 1.61 -24.79
C LEU A 154 -20.78 1.95 -24.61
N THR A 155 -20.03 2.11 -25.70
CA THR A 155 -18.64 2.56 -25.66
C THR A 155 -18.51 3.92 -24.99
N CYS A 156 -19.40 4.87 -25.29
CA CYS A 156 -19.44 6.16 -24.59
C CYS A 156 -19.75 6.02 -23.09
N PHE A 157 -20.61 5.07 -22.71
CA PHE A 157 -20.90 4.77 -21.31
C PHE A 157 -19.68 4.20 -20.58
N ILE A 158 -18.95 3.26 -21.20
CA ILE A 158 -17.70 2.71 -20.64
C ILE A 158 -16.65 3.83 -20.48
N ARG A 159 -16.52 4.72 -21.49
CA ARG A 159 -15.65 5.91 -21.38
C ARG A 159 -16.05 6.82 -20.23
N LEU A 160 -17.33 7.02 -19.98
CA LEU A 160 -17.81 7.80 -18.84
C LEU A 160 -17.38 7.15 -17.51
N ALA A 161 -17.46 5.82 -17.41
CA ALA A 161 -16.96 5.10 -16.25
C ALA A 161 -15.45 5.31 -16.05
N ASP A 162 -14.65 5.33 -17.11
CA ASP A 162 -13.21 5.65 -17.03
C ASP A 162 -12.96 7.06 -16.48
N TYR A 163 -13.74 8.06 -16.90
CA TYR A 163 -13.64 9.40 -16.31
C TYR A 163 -13.97 9.42 -14.82
N LEU A 164 -14.95 8.61 -14.38
CA LEU A 164 -15.28 8.50 -12.96
C LEU A 164 -14.17 7.81 -12.17
N ILE A 165 -13.61 6.71 -12.70
CA ILE A 165 -12.48 5.99 -12.10
C ILE A 165 -11.26 6.92 -11.98
N VAL A 166 -10.88 7.59 -13.07
CA VAL A 166 -9.72 8.49 -13.06
C VAL A 166 -9.93 9.65 -12.09
N ASN A 167 -11.14 10.23 -12.03
CA ASN A 167 -11.43 11.30 -11.08
C ASN A 167 -11.36 10.82 -9.62
N THR A 168 -11.86 9.62 -9.30
CA THR A 168 -11.76 9.08 -7.93
C THR A 168 -10.32 8.77 -7.55
N MET A 169 -9.53 8.21 -8.48
CA MET A 169 -8.10 7.97 -8.29
C MET A 169 -7.31 9.26 -8.07
N HIS A 170 -7.61 10.31 -8.84
CA HIS A 170 -7.02 11.63 -8.68
C HIS A 170 -7.31 12.22 -7.31
N VAL A 171 -8.58 12.24 -6.90
CA VAL A 171 -9.00 12.75 -5.58
C VAL A 171 -8.34 11.96 -4.45
N LEU A 172 -8.24 10.65 -4.59
CA LEU A 172 -7.56 9.80 -3.61
C LEU A 172 -6.09 10.20 -3.44
N ALA A 173 -5.34 10.36 -4.53
CA ALA A 173 -3.94 10.77 -4.48
C ALA A 173 -3.76 12.17 -3.87
N VAL A 174 -4.56 13.16 -4.30
CA VAL A 174 -4.49 14.53 -3.76
C VAL A 174 -4.79 14.53 -2.26
N ASN A 175 -5.78 13.78 -1.82
CA ASN A 175 -6.12 13.66 -0.40
C ASN A 175 -5.00 12.99 0.40
N SER A 176 -4.40 11.91 -0.11
CA SER A 176 -3.28 11.24 0.56
C SER A 176 -2.08 12.17 0.77
N VAL A 177 -1.69 12.92 -0.27
CA VAL A 177 -0.56 13.88 -0.16
C VAL A 177 -0.92 15.06 0.74
N SER A 178 -2.17 15.56 0.69
CA SER A 178 -2.67 16.61 1.58
C SER A 178 -2.65 16.17 3.05
N THR A 179 -3.10 14.95 3.34
CA THR A 179 -3.06 14.37 4.70
C THR A 179 -1.63 14.27 5.22
N LEU A 180 -0.66 13.86 4.39
CA LEU A 180 0.75 13.85 4.76
C LEU A 180 1.26 15.26 5.13
N LEU A 181 0.93 16.26 4.30
CA LEU A 181 1.27 17.66 4.58
C LEU A 181 0.68 18.15 5.92
N ASN A 182 -0.58 17.81 6.18
CA ASN A 182 -1.27 18.21 7.41
C ASN A 182 -0.59 17.61 8.64
N TYR A 183 -0.25 16.31 8.62
CA TYR A 183 0.47 15.67 9.72
C TYR A 183 1.83 16.34 9.97
N LEU A 184 2.61 16.62 8.93
CA LEU A 184 3.90 17.32 9.08
C LEU A 184 3.73 18.73 9.66
N THR A 185 2.71 19.46 9.19
CA THR A 185 2.41 20.81 9.68
C THR A 185 2.00 20.81 11.15
N GLU A 186 1.19 19.83 11.55
CA GLU A 186 0.73 19.67 12.94
C GLU A 186 1.91 19.36 13.88
N GLN A 187 2.84 18.49 13.46
CA GLN A 187 4.04 18.20 14.24
C GLN A 187 4.93 19.44 14.41
N LEU A 188 5.09 20.25 13.37
CA LEU A 188 5.84 21.50 13.44
C LEU A 188 5.21 22.50 14.41
N GLN A 189 3.88 22.62 14.42
CA GLN A 189 3.18 23.53 15.33
C GLN A 189 3.33 23.15 16.81
N ASN A 190 3.53 21.85 17.09
CA ASN A 190 3.74 21.33 18.44
C ASN A 190 5.23 21.20 18.81
N THR A 191 6.15 21.59 17.94
CA THR A 191 7.58 21.55 18.23
C THR A 191 7.97 22.72 19.14
N PRO A 192 8.64 22.48 20.29
CA PRO A 192 9.04 23.55 21.20
C PRO A 192 9.97 24.54 20.52
N SER A 193 9.80 25.82 20.82
CA SER A 193 10.61 26.88 20.22
C SER A 193 12.08 26.81 20.67
N LEU A 194 12.99 27.33 19.86
CA LEU A 194 14.42 27.36 20.19
C LEU A 194 14.69 28.07 21.54
N ALA A 195 13.91 29.10 21.87
CA ALA A 195 14.02 29.81 23.13
C ALA A 195 13.63 28.92 24.33
N GLU A 196 12.55 28.16 24.21
CA GLU A 196 12.12 27.20 25.24
C GLU A 196 13.13 26.07 25.42
N ILE A 197 13.70 25.55 24.32
CA ILE A 197 14.74 24.51 24.38
C ILE A 197 16.00 25.05 25.07
N GLN A 198 16.42 26.28 24.74
CA GLN A 198 17.59 26.90 25.35
C GLN A 198 17.38 27.23 26.82
N GLU A 199 16.20 27.74 27.19
CA GLU A 199 15.86 28.04 28.56
C GLU A 199 15.79 26.77 29.40
N TYR A 200 15.16 25.70 28.90
CA TYR A 200 15.17 24.39 29.55
C TYR A 200 16.61 23.90 29.79
N ASN A 201 17.46 23.93 28.76
CA ASN A 201 18.86 23.52 28.91
C ASN A 201 19.61 24.38 29.91
N LYS A 202 19.35 25.69 29.95
CA LYS A 202 20.05 26.62 30.84
C LYS A 202 19.61 26.45 32.30
N VAL A 203 18.31 26.32 32.55
CA VAL A 203 17.74 26.03 33.87
C VAL A 203 18.28 24.70 34.38
N VAL A 204 18.20 23.64 33.56
CA VAL A 204 18.69 22.31 33.95
C VAL A 204 20.19 22.31 34.22
N PHE A 205 21.01 22.97 33.39
CA PHE A 205 22.45 23.05 33.63
C PHE A 205 22.81 23.93 34.84
N GLU A 206 22.14 25.06 35.05
CA GLU A 206 22.43 25.95 36.18
C GLU A 206 21.93 25.39 37.51
N GLU A 207 20.80 24.69 37.53
CA GLU A 207 20.30 24.00 38.72
C GLU A 207 21.17 22.79 39.05
N ARG A 208 21.49 21.91 38.08
CA ARG A 208 22.38 20.76 38.29
C ARG A 208 23.80 21.15 38.71
N LYS A 209 24.26 22.35 38.39
CA LYS A 209 25.59 22.85 38.79
C LYS A 209 25.64 23.39 40.23
N LYS A 210 24.49 23.72 40.83
CA LYS A 210 24.40 24.23 42.21
C LYS A 210 24.21 23.11 43.24
N LEU A 211 23.84 21.92 42.79
CA LEU A 211 23.61 20.72 43.59
C LEU A 211 24.93 19.97 43.77
N ASP A 212 25.21 19.52 44.99
CA ASP A 212 26.28 18.59 45.32
C ASP A 212 25.94 17.14 44.88
N GLU A 213 26.95 16.28 44.79
CA GLU A 213 26.82 14.91 44.21
C GLU A 213 25.69 14.10 44.87
N ASP A 214 25.52 14.23 46.19
CA ASP A 214 24.48 13.54 46.94
C ASP A 214 23.07 14.09 46.61
N GLU A 215 22.92 15.41 46.44
CA GLU A 215 21.65 16.04 46.09
C GLU A 215 21.25 15.74 44.63
N LEU A 216 22.23 15.59 43.74
CA LEU A 216 22.01 15.22 42.35
C LEU A 216 21.56 13.76 42.21
N GLU A 217 22.12 12.85 43.02
CA GLU A 217 21.71 11.45 43.10
C GLU A 217 20.26 11.33 43.62
N GLU A 218 19.89 12.13 44.64
CA GLU A 218 18.54 12.16 45.19
C GLU A 218 17.50 12.70 44.19
N LEU A 219 17.85 13.72 43.40
CA LEU A 219 17.01 14.26 42.33
C LEU A 219 16.76 13.23 41.22
N ARG A 220 17.78 12.47 40.81
CA ARG A 220 17.63 11.41 39.79
C ARG A 220 16.70 10.29 40.26
N LEU A 221 16.79 9.90 41.53
CA LEU A 221 15.90 8.89 42.11
C LEU A 221 14.45 9.38 42.15
N LYS A 222 14.21 10.66 42.49
CA LYS A 222 12.86 11.26 42.45
C LYS A 222 12.31 11.36 41.03
N GLU A 223 13.13 11.75 40.05
CA GLU A 223 12.73 11.79 38.63
C GLU A 223 12.34 10.38 38.13
N GLU A 224 13.05 9.32 38.53
CA GLU A 224 12.70 7.93 38.19
C GLU A 224 11.43 7.43 38.89
N GLU A 225 11.21 7.82 40.14
CA GLU A 225 10.00 7.47 40.89
C GLU A 225 8.75 8.18 40.32
N GLU A 226 8.84 9.47 39.98
CA GLU A 226 7.74 10.19 39.32
C GLU A 226 7.41 9.59 37.95
N LYS A 227 8.42 9.15 37.19
CA LYS A 227 8.21 8.51 35.89
C LYS A 227 7.48 7.18 36.01
N LYS A 228 7.89 6.36 36.99
CA LYS A 228 7.21 5.08 37.32
C LYS A 228 5.80 5.29 37.84
N GLN A 229 5.56 6.35 38.62
CA GLN A 229 4.22 6.69 39.10
C GLN A 229 3.30 7.15 37.96
N LYS A 230 3.78 8.02 37.07
CA LYS A 230 3.02 8.46 35.88
C LYS A 230 2.71 7.31 34.92
N GLU A 231 3.63 6.37 34.75
CA GLU A 231 3.41 5.16 33.94
C GLU A 231 2.40 4.20 34.60
N ALA A 232 2.40 4.07 35.93
CA ALA A 232 1.43 3.27 36.66
C ALA A 232 0.03 3.91 36.70
N GLU A 233 -0.05 5.24 36.75
CA GLU A 233 -1.29 6.00 36.76
C GLU A 233 -1.97 6.00 35.38
N LYS A 234 -1.17 6.12 34.29
CA LYS A 234 -1.63 5.90 32.90
C LYS A 234 -2.12 4.47 32.62
N ALA A 235 -1.64 3.48 33.35
CA ALA A 235 -2.11 2.10 33.24
C ALA A 235 -3.42 1.85 34.03
N ALA A 236 -3.76 2.72 34.99
CA ALA A 236 -4.88 2.55 35.91
C ALA A 236 -6.13 3.35 35.52
N LEU A 237 -5.97 4.55 34.94
CA LEU A 237 -7.07 5.38 34.45
C LEU A 237 -7.09 5.37 32.92
N GLY A 238 -7.95 4.55 32.34
CA GLY A 238 -8.25 4.60 30.90
C GLY A 238 -9.09 5.81 30.51
N GLU A 239 -8.66 7.03 30.86
CA GLU A 239 -9.37 8.28 30.53
C GLU A 239 -8.41 9.36 29.99
N GLU A 240 -8.89 10.01 28.93
CA GLU A 240 -8.26 11.06 28.15
C GLU A 240 -8.22 12.37 28.95
N GLU A 241 -7.08 12.67 29.59
CA GLU A 241 -6.80 14.05 29.99
C GLU A 241 -6.49 14.89 28.73
N GLU A 242 -6.95 16.14 28.71
CA GLU A 242 -6.42 17.23 27.88
C GLU A 242 -4.94 17.52 28.24
N GLU A 243 -4.10 16.48 28.27
CA GLU A 243 -2.66 16.62 28.07
C GLU A 243 -2.50 17.33 26.73
N VAL A 244 -1.71 18.41 26.69
CA VAL A 244 -1.17 18.98 25.44
C VAL A 244 -0.91 17.82 24.50
N LEU A 245 -1.68 17.69 23.41
CA LEU A 245 -1.68 16.54 22.52
C LEU A 245 -0.23 16.27 22.08
N LYS A 246 0.48 15.42 22.82
CA LYS A 246 1.83 15.01 22.47
C LYS A 246 1.63 14.03 21.33
N LEU A 247 1.62 14.59 20.13
CA LEU A 247 1.47 13.82 18.92
C LEU A 247 2.54 12.71 18.91
N PRO A 248 2.18 11.49 18.52
CA PRO A 248 3.15 10.42 18.42
C PRO A 248 4.24 10.81 17.42
N PRO A 249 5.51 10.47 17.68
CA PRO A 249 6.59 10.77 16.75
C PRO A 249 6.33 10.08 15.41
N MET A 250 6.49 10.82 14.32
CA MET A 250 6.25 10.29 12.97
C MET A 250 7.38 9.38 12.48
N PHE A 251 8.60 9.62 12.92
CA PHE A 251 9.79 8.88 12.51
C PHE A 251 10.82 8.84 13.64
N ILE A 252 11.72 7.85 13.54
CA ILE A 252 12.83 7.68 14.46
C ILE A 252 14.10 7.92 13.64
N THR A 253 14.97 8.78 14.17
CA THR A 253 16.32 8.96 13.67
C THR A 253 17.30 8.50 14.73
N GLU A 254 18.33 7.79 14.30
CA GLU A 254 19.45 7.37 15.13
C GLU A 254 20.60 8.36 15.00
N PHE A 255 21.41 8.44 16.04
CA PHE A 255 22.56 9.32 16.12
C PHE A 255 23.82 8.48 16.16
N VAL A 256 24.65 8.61 15.13
CA VAL A 256 25.86 7.81 14.93
C VAL A 256 27.06 8.72 15.17
N LEU A 257 27.80 8.43 16.23
CA LEU A 257 29.06 9.10 16.55
C LEU A 257 30.22 8.24 16.04
N ASP A 258 30.87 8.71 14.99
CA ASP A 258 32.17 8.19 14.53
C ASP A 258 33.30 9.02 15.19
N THR A 259 34.52 8.48 15.14
CA THR A 259 35.75 9.04 15.69
C THR A 259 36.02 10.50 15.31
N ALA A 260 35.52 10.95 14.15
CA ALA A 260 35.74 12.31 13.66
C ALA A 260 34.45 13.06 13.28
N GLN A 261 33.29 12.38 13.26
CA GLN A 261 32.07 12.96 12.75
C GLN A 261 30.85 12.44 13.49
N LEU A 262 29.87 13.32 13.56
CA LEU A 262 28.55 13.05 14.09
C LEU A 262 27.54 13.09 12.94
N SER A 263 26.79 12.01 12.75
CA SER A 263 25.81 11.88 11.66
C SER A 263 24.47 11.35 12.16
N PHE A 264 23.40 11.71 11.47
CA PHE A 264 22.07 11.15 11.69
C PHE A 264 21.83 9.99 10.74
N GLN A 265 21.02 9.02 11.16
CA GLN A 265 20.54 7.96 10.31
C GLN A 265 19.01 7.78 10.49
N PRO A 266 18.20 8.09 9.46
CA PRO A 266 18.58 8.67 8.17
C PRO A 266 19.17 10.08 8.31
N ASP A 267 20.04 10.47 7.38
CA ASP A 267 20.43 11.87 7.25
C ASP A 267 19.31 12.70 6.60
N GLU A 268 19.50 14.01 6.47
CA GLU A 268 18.48 14.92 5.93
C GLU A 268 18.12 14.58 4.48
N GLU A 269 19.12 14.26 3.65
CA GLU A 269 18.94 13.93 2.24
C GLU A 269 18.18 12.60 2.08
N GLU A 270 18.59 11.57 2.83
CA GLU A 270 17.92 10.27 2.85
C GLU A 270 16.48 10.38 3.38
N PHE A 271 16.22 11.27 4.34
CA PHE A 271 14.87 11.53 4.81
C PHE A 271 14.00 12.18 3.73
N GLN A 272 14.52 13.20 3.03
CA GLN A 272 13.82 13.86 1.93
C GLN A 272 13.50 12.89 0.80
N ASP A 273 14.46 12.05 0.41
CA ASP A 273 14.30 11.04 -0.63
C ASP A 273 13.24 10.00 -0.24
N LYS A 274 13.23 9.53 1.01
CA LYS A 274 12.20 8.60 1.50
C LYS A 274 10.80 9.19 1.47
N ILE A 275 10.64 10.46 1.86
CA ILE A 275 9.33 11.13 1.77
C ILE A 275 8.90 11.30 0.31
N ALA A 276 9.82 11.66 -0.58
CA ALA A 276 9.54 11.74 -2.00
C ALA A 276 9.13 10.37 -2.58
N GLU A 277 9.78 9.29 -2.14
CA GLU A 277 9.42 7.93 -2.52
C GLU A 277 8.01 7.55 -2.03
N VAL A 278 7.64 7.91 -0.80
CA VAL A 278 6.28 7.68 -0.28
C VAL A 278 5.23 8.40 -1.13
N ILE A 279 5.47 9.66 -1.50
CA ILE A 279 4.56 10.41 -2.39
C ILE A 279 4.45 9.72 -3.75
N LYS A 280 5.58 9.28 -4.30
CA LYS A 280 5.60 8.54 -5.56
C LYS A 280 4.82 7.23 -5.46
N GLN A 281 4.95 6.48 -4.36
CA GLN A 281 4.19 5.26 -4.13
C GLN A 281 2.68 5.53 -4.07
N PHE A 282 2.23 6.67 -3.54
CA PHE A 282 0.81 7.05 -3.61
C PHE A 282 0.34 7.25 -5.06
N GLN A 283 1.16 7.91 -5.90
CA GLN A 283 0.84 8.12 -7.31
C GLN A 283 0.87 6.80 -8.09
N ASP A 284 1.90 5.98 -7.91
CA ASP A 284 2.06 4.69 -8.58
C ASP A 284 0.91 3.73 -8.21
N ALA A 285 0.47 3.73 -6.95
CA ALA A 285 -0.65 2.90 -6.51
C ALA A 285 -1.94 3.23 -7.27
N VAL A 286 -2.28 4.51 -7.45
CA VAL A 286 -3.50 4.90 -8.17
C VAL A 286 -3.34 4.80 -9.70
N LEU A 287 -2.13 4.97 -10.23
CA LEU A 287 -1.82 4.76 -11.65
C LEU A 287 -1.89 3.28 -12.06
N SER A 288 -1.79 2.35 -11.10
CA SER A 288 -1.98 0.92 -11.36
C SER A 288 -3.40 0.54 -11.77
N VAL A 289 -4.38 1.44 -11.57
CA VAL A 289 -5.77 1.23 -11.98
C VAL A 289 -5.95 1.62 -13.45
N GLU A 290 -5.98 0.61 -14.31
CA GLU A 290 -6.14 0.80 -15.76
C GLU A 290 -7.58 1.16 -16.17
N ASN A 291 -7.71 1.87 -17.30
CA ASN A 291 -9.00 2.14 -17.93
C ASN A 291 -9.71 0.86 -18.40
N LEU A 292 -11.03 0.93 -18.56
CA LEU A 292 -11.91 -0.14 -19.02
C LEU A 292 -12.01 -0.20 -20.55
N VAL A 293 -11.97 0.94 -21.25
CA VAL A 293 -12.07 0.99 -22.72
C VAL A 293 -11.01 0.15 -23.46
N PRO A 294 -9.71 0.18 -23.09
CA PRO A 294 -8.71 -0.66 -23.76
C PRO A 294 -8.78 -2.13 -23.34
N ASP A 295 -9.45 -2.45 -22.22
CA ASP A 295 -9.54 -3.81 -21.67
C ASP A 295 -10.35 -4.72 -22.61
N GLU A 296 -9.73 -5.83 -23.04
CA GLU A 296 -10.33 -6.82 -23.94
C GLU A 296 -11.64 -7.41 -23.40
N TYR A 297 -11.82 -7.37 -22.07
CA TYR A 297 -13.08 -7.77 -21.45
C TYR A 297 -14.26 -7.01 -22.08
N PHE A 298 -14.10 -5.76 -22.50
CA PHE A 298 -15.16 -4.95 -23.10
C PHE A 298 -15.21 -4.99 -24.63
N ASP A 299 -14.40 -5.82 -25.31
CA ASP A 299 -14.38 -5.88 -26.78
C ASP A 299 -15.74 -6.30 -27.38
N ALA A 300 -16.55 -7.09 -26.66
CA ALA A 300 -17.92 -7.41 -27.08
C ALA A 300 -18.81 -6.16 -27.29
N PHE A 301 -18.47 -5.04 -26.67
CA PHE A 301 -19.20 -3.77 -26.78
C PHE A 301 -18.45 -2.71 -27.58
N THR A 302 -17.12 -2.67 -27.46
CA THR A 302 -16.26 -1.66 -28.10
C THR A 302 -15.81 -2.05 -29.51
N ARG A 303 -15.79 -3.35 -29.81
CA ARG A 303 -15.45 -3.96 -31.11
C ARG A 303 -16.39 -5.12 -31.44
N PRO A 304 -17.71 -4.86 -31.55
CA PRO A 304 -18.68 -5.91 -31.78
C PRO A 304 -18.41 -6.67 -33.08
N ILE A 305 -18.81 -7.93 -33.12
CA ILE A 305 -18.77 -8.75 -34.33
C ILE A 305 -20.07 -8.53 -35.12
N ILE A 306 -19.93 -8.13 -36.37
CA ILE A 306 -21.04 -7.90 -37.29
C ILE A 306 -20.78 -8.72 -38.56
N ASN A 307 -21.63 -9.71 -38.83
CA ASN A 307 -21.50 -10.61 -39.98
C ASN A 307 -20.07 -11.19 -40.14
N ASN A 308 -19.51 -11.72 -39.03
CA ASN A 308 -18.16 -12.28 -38.93
C ASN A 308 -17.01 -11.29 -39.16
N LYS A 309 -17.26 -9.98 -39.00
CA LYS A 309 -16.22 -8.95 -39.06
C LYS A 309 -16.19 -8.17 -37.76
N PHE A 310 -14.98 -7.93 -37.26
CA PHE A 310 -14.76 -7.00 -36.16
C PHE A 310 -14.95 -5.57 -36.65
N GLU A 311 -15.75 -4.81 -35.92
CA GLU A 311 -15.80 -3.37 -36.08
C GLU A 311 -14.55 -2.72 -35.44
N GLU A 312 -14.10 -1.61 -36.04
CA GLU A 312 -12.94 -0.86 -35.55
C GLU A 312 -13.28 -0.07 -34.29
N LYS A 313 -12.31 0.06 -33.37
CA LYS A 313 -12.47 0.95 -32.20
C LYS A 313 -12.53 2.38 -32.69
N VAL A 314 -13.69 3.01 -32.54
CA VAL A 314 -13.92 4.41 -32.95
C VAL A 314 -13.49 5.42 -31.86
N CYS A 315 -13.02 4.94 -30.72
CA CYS A 315 -12.67 5.76 -29.57
C CYS A 315 -11.22 5.49 -29.11
N GLY A 316 -10.50 6.54 -28.70
CA GLY A 316 -9.14 6.39 -28.14
C GLY A 316 -9.13 5.80 -26.72
N ASP A 317 -7.95 5.71 -26.11
CA ASP A 317 -7.67 4.92 -24.89
C ASP A 317 -8.25 5.47 -23.57
N GLY A 318 -9.03 6.54 -23.64
CA GLY A 318 -9.68 7.17 -22.49
C GLY A 318 -8.82 8.24 -21.80
N PRO A 319 -9.28 8.77 -20.66
CA PRO A 319 -8.54 9.74 -19.87
C PRO A 319 -7.23 9.15 -19.32
N GLN A 320 -6.18 9.98 -19.23
CA GLN A 320 -4.88 9.57 -18.70
C GLN A 320 -4.63 10.31 -17.38
N LEU A 321 -4.56 9.55 -16.28
CA LEU A 321 -4.36 10.11 -14.95
C LEU A 321 -2.97 10.76 -14.79
N SER A 322 -1.94 10.23 -15.45
CA SER A 322 -0.58 10.79 -15.45
C SER A 322 -0.56 12.25 -15.91
N ILE A 323 -1.24 12.56 -17.02
CA ILE A 323 -1.35 13.92 -17.55
C ILE A 323 -2.06 14.84 -16.54
N MET A 324 -3.09 14.32 -15.84
CA MET A 324 -3.77 15.11 -14.82
C MET A 324 -2.84 15.50 -13.66
N PHE A 325 -1.94 14.61 -13.24
CA PHE A 325 -0.97 14.93 -12.19
C PHE A 325 0.06 15.98 -12.62
N ASP A 326 0.49 15.95 -13.88
CA ASP A 326 1.41 16.93 -14.42
C ASP A 326 0.77 18.32 -14.51
N ASP A 327 -0.52 18.38 -14.85
CA ASP A 327 -1.28 19.62 -15.01
C ASP A 327 -1.86 20.17 -13.67
N ASP A 328 -2.02 19.33 -12.64
CA ASP A 328 -2.64 19.75 -11.37
C ASP A 328 -1.69 20.62 -10.53
N ARG A 329 -1.81 21.94 -10.72
CA ARG A 329 -1.10 22.96 -9.93
C ARG A 329 -1.34 22.87 -8.43
N HIS A 330 -2.49 22.38 -7.99
CA HIS A 330 -2.77 22.24 -6.56
C HIS A 330 -1.96 21.09 -5.96
N LEU A 331 -1.96 19.92 -6.61
CA LEU A 331 -1.11 18.79 -6.21
C LEU A 331 0.37 19.19 -6.20
N GLN A 332 0.86 19.83 -7.27
CA GLN A 332 2.24 20.31 -7.34
C GLN A 332 2.59 21.28 -6.21
N LYS A 333 1.65 22.15 -5.82
CA LYS A 333 1.82 23.07 -4.70
C LYS A 333 1.92 22.34 -3.36
N ILE A 334 1.09 21.32 -3.12
CA ILE A 334 1.15 20.52 -1.88
C ILE A 334 2.51 19.80 -1.81
N ILE A 335 2.94 19.15 -2.88
CA ILE A 335 4.24 18.45 -2.93
C ILE A 335 5.38 19.44 -2.67
N HIS A 336 5.33 20.63 -3.27
CA HIS A 336 6.31 21.67 -3.01
C HIS A 336 6.32 22.12 -1.54
N ASN A 337 5.15 22.34 -0.94
CA ASN A 337 5.05 22.71 0.47
C ASN A 337 5.63 21.64 1.40
N ILE A 338 5.43 20.35 1.11
CA ILE A 338 6.05 19.26 1.88
C ILE A 338 7.57 19.36 1.82
N ARG A 339 8.14 19.58 0.63
CA ARG A 339 9.60 19.74 0.48
C ARG A 339 10.14 20.95 1.25
N VAL A 340 9.41 22.06 1.24
CA VAL A 340 9.78 23.27 1.98
C VAL A 340 9.68 23.07 3.50
N ILE A 341 8.71 22.29 3.97
CA ILE A 341 8.51 22.02 5.41
C ILE A 341 9.59 21.13 6.00
N ILE A 342 10.19 20.27 5.19
CA ILE A 342 11.26 19.36 5.63
C ILE A 342 12.61 20.07 5.73
N HIS A 343 12.75 21.25 5.10
CA HIS A 343 13.94 22.10 5.13
C HIS A 343 13.77 23.26 6.11
#